data_AF-A0A3C0C4Q6-F1
#
_entry.id   AF-A0A3C0C4Q6-F1
#
_cell.length_a   1.000
_cell.length_b   1.000
_cell.length_c   1.000
_cell.angle_alpha   90.00
_cell.angle_beta   90.00
_cell.angle_gamma   90.00
#
_symmetry.space_group_name_H-M   'P 1'
#
loop_
_entity.id
_entity.type
_entity.pdbx_description
1 polymer ?
#
loop_
_entity_poly.entity_id
_entity_poly.type
_entity_poly.pdbx_seq_one_letter_code
_entity_poly.pdbx_strand_id
1 'polypeptide(L)'
;MIPRRPDNILVGLFACSYLSELERAGVKVYKYNKGFMHQKVMLADDNTSAVVGTANFDNRSFRLNFEITMIMCDRDFAKKNRKDAP
;
A
#
# COMPACT_ATOMS: atom_id res chain seq x y z
N MET A 1 4.60 1.17 -1.42
CA MET A 1 5.51 2.10 -2.12
C MET A 1 5.39 3.48 -1.51
N ILE A 2 6.38 4.35 -1.69
CA ILE A 2 6.30 5.78 -1.34
C ILE A 2 6.55 6.65 -2.58
N PRO A 3 5.95 7.83 -2.71
CA PRO A 3 6.21 8.70 -3.85
C PRO A 3 7.68 9.14 -3.89
N ARG A 4 8.33 9.09 -5.06
CA ARG A 4 9.70 9.62 -5.23
C ARG A 4 9.72 11.14 -5.08
N ARG A 5 8.67 11.81 -5.56
CA ARG A 5 8.45 13.25 -5.40
C ARG A 5 7.13 13.45 -4.66
N PRO A 6 7.15 13.81 -3.37
CA PRO A 6 5.94 14.08 -2.62
C PRO A 6 5.37 15.45 -2.99
N ASP A 7 4.05 15.60 -2.95
CA ASP A 7 3.37 16.89 -3.18
C ASP A 7 3.62 17.88 -2.02
N ASN A 8 3.98 17.36 -0.84
CA ASN A 8 4.38 18.14 0.31
C ASN A 8 5.66 17.55 0.94
N ILE A 9 6.69 18.39 1.08
CA ILE A 9 8.01 17.99 1.58
C ILE A 9 7.93 17.43 3.00
N LEU A 10 7.20 18.10 3.90
CA LEU A 10 7.08 17.66 5.30
C LEU A 10 6.43 16.28 5.38
N VAL A 11 5.35 16.06 4.64
CA VAL A 11 4.68 14.75 4.58
C VAL A 11 5.62 13.67 4.03
N GLY A 12 6.43 14.00 3.02
CA GLY A 12 7.44 13.10 2.48
C GLY A 12 8.53 12.72 3.49
N LEU A 13 8.95 13.65 4.34
CA LEU A 13 9.91 13.38 5.42
C LEU A 13 9.30 12.48 6.50
N PHE A 14 8.04 12.74 6.91
CA PHE A 14 7.33 11.88 7.85
C PHE A 14 7.14 10.46 7.31
N ALA A 15 6.85 10.30 6.02
CA ALA A 15 6.76 8.98 5.39
C ALA A 15 8.08 8.19 5.46
N CYS A 16 9.22 8.87 5.64
CA CYS A 16 10.53 8.23 5.75
C CYS A 16 10.89 7.81 7.19
N SER A 17 10.11 8.20 8.21
CA SER A 17 10.49 8.05 9.62
C SER A 17 10.68 6.61 10.08
N TYR A 18 10.01 5.65 9.43
CA TYR A 18 10.06 4.22 9.77
C TYR A 18 10.84 3.38 8.76
N LEU A 19 11.48 4.00 7.76
CA LEU A 19 12.15 3.24 6.69
C LEU A 19 13.33 2.41 7.22
N SER A 20 14.06 2.93 8.21
CA SER A 20 15.19 2.23 8.82
C SER A 20 14.73 0.96 9.55
N GLU A 21 13.66 1.06 10.34
CA GLU A 21 13.07 -0.08 11.05
C GLU A 21 12.50 -1.12 10.08
N LEU A 22 11.83 -0.67 9.03
CA LEU A 22 11.30 -1.55 7.98
C LEU A 22 12.43 -2.29 7.24
N GLU A 23 13.50 -1.58 6.88
CA GLU A 23 14.67 -2.18 6.23
C GLU A 23 15.33 -3.24 7.13
N ARG A 24 15.50 -2.94 8.42
CA ARG A 24 16.02 -3.89 9.42
C ARG A 24 15.11 -5.11 9.60
N ALA A 25 13.81 -4.98 9.37
CA ALA A 25 12.85 -6.09 9.37
C ALA A 25 12.82 -6.87 8.04
N GLY A 26 13.68 -6.52 7.07
CA GLY A 26 13.73 -7.17 5.76
C GLY A 26 12.64 -6.72 4.78
N VAL A 27 11.91 -5.65 5.11
CA VAL A 27 10.84 -5.12 4.24
C VAL A 27 11.47 -4.34 3.09
N LYS A 28 11.10 -4.69 1.87
CA LYS A 28 11.48 -3.94 0.66
C LYS A 28 10.53 -2.78 0.44
N VAL A 29 11.06 -1.56 0.52
CA VAL A 29 10.29 -0.34 0.24
C VAL A 29 10.71 0.24 -1.11
N TYR A 30 9.73 0.45 -1.99
CA TYR A 30 9.95 0.95 -3.35
C TYR A 30 9.49 2.41 -3.49
N LYS A 31 10.23 3.19 -4.30
CA LYS A 31 9.86 4.56 -4.68
C LYS A 31 9.08 4.57 -6.00
N TYR A 32 7.90 5.18 -6.00
CA TYR A 32 7.03 5.29 -7.16
C TYR A 32 7.34 6.58 -7.94
N ASN A 33 7.51 6.45 -9.26
CA ASN A 33 7.98 7.55 -10.12
C ASN A 33 6.85 8.27 -10.89
N LYS A 34 5.67 7.65 -11.08
CA LYS A 34 4.58 8.22 -11.89
C LYS A 34 3.67 9.16 -11.08
N GLY A 35 4.23 9.92 -10.14
CA GLY A 35 3.50 10.84 -9.28
C GLY A 35 2.92 10.18 -8.03
N PHE A 36 1.68 10.50 -7.70
CA PHE A 36 0.99 10.03 -6.50
C PHE A 36 0.27 8.69 -6.74
N MET A 37 0.42 7.75 -5.81
CA MET A 37 -0.25 6.45 -5.84
C MET A 37 -1.44 6.47 -4.87
N HIS A 38 -2.66 6.47 -5.41
CA HIS A 38 -3.88 6.49 -4.59
C HIS A 38 -4.53 5.12 -4.37
N GLN A 39 -3.94 4.05 -4.92
CA GLN A 39 -4.46 2.70 -4.74
C GLN A 39 -4.33 2.25 -3.27
N LYS A 40 -5.39 1.66 -2.72
CA LYS A 40 -5.36 0.96 -1.42
C LYS A 40 -5.59 -0.51 -1.66
N VAL A 41 -4.49 -1.18 -1.99
CA VAL A 41 -4.47 -2.59 -2.36
C VAL A 41 -3.47 -3.32 -1.47
N MET A 42 -3.82 -4.51 -1.02
CA MET A 42 -2.93 -5.43 -0.30
C MET A 42 -3.02 -6.82 -0.93
N LEU A 43 -1.91 -7.52 -0.97
CA LEU A 43 -1.82 -8.90 -1.44
C LEU A 43 -1.18 -9.73 -0.33
N ALA A 44 -1.83 -10.81 0.07
CA ALA A 44 -1.38 -11.72 1.12
C ALA A 44 -1.37 -13.17 0.61
N ASP A 45 -0.53 -14.00 1.24
CA ASP A 45 -0.38 -15.44 1.00
C ASP A 45 -0.18 -15.84 -0.45
N ASP A 46 1.07 -15.89 -0.94
CA ASP A 46 1.45 -16.37 -2.30
C ASP A 46 0.50 -15.97 -3.45
N ASN A 47 -0.16 -14.80 -3.33
CA ASN A 47 -1.18 -14.30 -4.24
C ASN A 47 -2.45 -15.17 -4.30
N THR A 48 -2.98 -15.54 -3.13
CA THR A 48 -4.30 -16.17 -3.00
C THR A 48 -5.35 -15.20 -2.49
N SER A 49 -4.93 -14.19 -1.72
CA SER A 49 -5.84 -13.21 -1.12
C SER A 49 -5.45 -11.79 -1.50
N ALA A 50 -6.36 -11.07 -2.16
CA ALA A 50 -6.19 -9.66 -2.50
C ALA A 50 -7.25 -8.82 -1.78
N VAL A 51 -6.84 -7.67 -1.27
CA VAL A 51 -7.71 -6.69 -0.63
C VAL A 51 -7.70 -5.43 -1.48
N VAL A 52 -8.88 -4.95 -1.86
CA VAL A 52 -9.05 -3.70 -2.62
C VAL A 52 -10.17 -2.91 -1.98
N GLY A 53 -9.95 -1.62 -1.75
CA GLY A 53 -10.95 -0.77 -1.13
C GLY A 53 -10.62 0.71 -1.15
N THR A 54 -11.45 1.46 -0.46
CA THR A 54 -11.30 2.91 -0.29
C THR A 54 -10.55 3.28 0.99
N ALA A 55 -10.55 2.38 1.99
CA ALA A 55 -9.84 2.57 3.26
C ALA A 55 -8.32 2.64 3.07
N ASN A 56 -7.69 3.68 3.61
CA ASN A 56 -6.24 3.67 3.81
C ASN A 56 -5.89 2.73 4.98
N PHE A 57 -4.64 2.25 4.99
CA PHE A 57 -4.17 1.32 6.02
C PHE A 57 -3.74 2.06 7.30
N ASP A 58 -4.72 2.66 7.99
CA ASP A 58 -4.50 3.42 9.21
C ASP A 58 -5.73 3.37 10.15
N ASN A 59 -5.49 3.58 11.45
CA ASN A 59 -6.53 3.47 12.48
C ASN A 59 -7.70 4.44 12.29
N ARG A 60 -7.47 5.63 11.72
CA ARG A 60 -8.53 6.62 11.49
C ARG A 60 -9.46 6.12 10.39
N SER A 61 -8.90 5.66 9.26
CA SER A 61 -9.67 5.09 8.15
C SER A 61 -10.47 3.87 8.61
N PHE A 62 -9.91 2.99 9.44
CA PHE A 62 -10.62 1.80 9.93
C PHE A 62 -11.73 2.07 10.96
N ARG A 63 -11.65 3.16 11.71
CA ARG A 63 -12.58 3.41 12.83
C ARG A 63 -13.61 4.50 12.56
N LEU A 64 -13.25 5.51 11.78
CA LEU A 64 -14.00 6.77 11.74
C LEU A 64 -14.54 7.10 10.34
N ASN A 65 -13.91 6.61 9.28
CA ASN A 65 -14.38 6.87 7.93
C ASN A 65 -15.41 5.83 7.50
N PHE A 66 -16.38 6.25 6.68
CA PHE A 66 -17.28 5.35 5.97
C PHE A 66 -16.57 4.85 4.71
N GLU A 67 -15.85 3.74 4.86
CA GLU A 67 -15.07 3.12 3.79
C GLU A 67 -15.60 1.71 3.48
N ILE A 68 -15.35 1.23 2.27
CA ILE A 68 -15.65 -0.15 1.87
C ILE A 68 -14.35 -0.83 1.45
N THR A 69 -14.16 -2.04 1.95
CA THR A 69 -13.02 -2.90 1.62
C THR A 69 -13.52 -4.28 1.23
N MET A 70 -13.09 -4.77 0.08
CA MET A 70 -13.38 -6.12 -0.38
C MET A 70 -12.15 -7.00 -0.24
N ILE A 71 -12.34 -8.21 0.31
CA ILE A 71 -11.33 -9.26 0.37
C ILE A 71 -11.74 -10.32 -0.65
N MET A 72 -10.86 -10.59 -1.60
CA MET A 72 -11.04 -11.59 -2.64
C MET A 72 -10.03 -12.72 -2.45
N CYS A 73 -10.53 -13.91 -2.13
CA CYS A 73 -9.74 -15.14 -2.04
C CYS A 73 -9.76 -15.88 -3.39
N ASP A 74 -9.34 -15.18 -4.45
CA ASP A 74 -9.29 -15.71 -5.80
C ASP A 74 -7.87 -15.57 -6.36
N ARG A 75 -7.30 -16.71 -6.77
CA ARG A 75 -5.89 -16.79 -7.19
C ARG A 75 -5.62 -16.03 -8.49
N ASP A 76 -6.57 -16.00 -9.41
CA ASP A 76 -6.37 -15.36 -10.71
C ASP A 76 -6.50 -13.84 -10.61
N PHE A 77 -7.44 -13.37 -9.80
CA PHE A 77 -7.55 -11.96 -9.42
C PHE A 77 -6.30 -11.49 -8.69
N ALA A 78 -5.83 -12.26 -7.70
CA ALA A 78 -4.62 -11.96 -6.95
C ALA A 78 -3.36 -11.93 -7.83
N LYS A 79 -3.21 -12.87 -8.78
CA LYS A 79 -2.14 -12.84 -9.79
C LYS A 79 -2.21 -11.63 -10.71
N LYS A 80 -3.40 -11.19 -11.12
CA LYS A 80 -3.56 -9.99 -11.94
C LYS A 80 -3.03 -8.76 -11.20
N ASN A 81 -3.43 -8.59 -9.93
CA ASN A 81 -2.95 -7.48 -9.09
C ASN A 81 -1.43 -7.57 -8.83
N ARG A 82 -0.84 -8.77 -8.78
CA ARG A 82 0.62 -8.94 -8.70
C ARG A 82 1.34 -8.43 -9.95
N LYS A 83 0.79 -8.62 -11.17
CA LYS A 83 1.45 -8.12 -12.39
C LYS A 83 1.58 -6.60 -12.41
N ASP A 84 0.66 -5.93 -11.73
CA ASP A 84 0.67 -4.48 -11.55
C ASP A 84 1.53 -4.04 -10.35
N ALA A 85 1.99 -4.99 -9.53
CA ALA A 85 2.94 -4.78 -8.45
C ALA A 85 4.39 -4.81 -8.98
N PRO A 86 5.31 -4.01 -8.39
CA PRO A 86 6.68 -3.83 -8.86
C PRO A 86 7.60 -5.01 -8.55
#